data_AF-A0A437MYX0-F1
#
_entry.id   AF-A0A437MYX0-F1
#
_cell.length_a   1.000
_cell.length_b   1.000
_cell.length_c   1.000
_cell.angle_alpha   90.00
_cell.angle_beta   90.00
_cell.angle_gamma   90.00
#
_symmetry.space_group_name_H-M   'P 1'
#
loop_
_entity.id
_entity.type
_entity.pdbx_description
1 polymer ?
#
loop_
_entity_poly.entity_id
_entity_poly.type
_entity_poly.pdbx_seq_one_letter_code
_entity_poly.pdbx_strand_id
1 'polypeptide(L)'
;MATIKTFAPATFTTTPVETTHINLWAKFMAFADSQKQNHTLWFFLVLLVHGVFILPLPAVLTYYFNASGWVLGVTMVSFFTNIIANMAGGSIRTTLTVFAASVAIHLILVLMFII
;
A
#
# COMPACT_ATOMS: atom_id res chain seq x y z
N MET A 1 11.59 15.68 72.88
CA MET A 1 11.30 16.50 71.69
C MET A 1 11.04 15.57 70.52
N ALA A 2 9.80 15.53 70.01
CA ALA A 2 9.45 14.74 68.82
C ALA A 2 9.65 15.62 67.58
N THR A 3 10.53 15.20 66.66
CA THR A 3 10.75 15.89 65.38
C THR A 3 9.88 15.22 64.31
N ILE A 4 8.94 15.97 63.73
CA ILE A 4 8.15 15.51 62.58
C ILE A 4 9.00 15.71 61.33
N LYS A 5 9.32 14.61 60.63
CA LYS A 5 9.98 14.66 59.33
C LYS A 5 8.96 15.13 58.30
N THR A 6 9.18 16.31 57.73
CA THR A 6 8.42 16.84 56.58
C THR A 6 8.75 15.99 55.35
N PHE A 7 7.72 15.46 54.71
CA PHE A 7 7.84 14.74 53.43
C PHE A 7 8.02 15.75 52.31
N ALA A 8 9.05 15.58 51.50
CA ALA A 8 9.29 16.40 50.30
C ALA A 8 8.11 16.25 49.31
N PRO A 9 7.69 17.32 48.63
CA PRO A 9 6.61 17.26 47.66
C PRO A 9 7.00 16.35 46.48
N ALA A 10 6.17 15.36 46.19
CA ALA A 10 6.31 14.53 45.00
C ALA A 10 6.15 15.40 43.75
N THR A 11 7.23 15.54 42.98
CA THR A 11 7.20 16.26 41.69
C THR A 11 6.75 15.26 40.63
N PHE A 12 5.49 15.36 40.21
CA PHE A 12 4.97 14.59 39.09
C PHE A 12 5.49 15.20 37.79
N THR A 13 6.57 14.65 37.25
CA THR A 13 6.94 14.88 35.85
C THR A 13 5.91 14.19 34.96
N THR A 14 4.95 14.96 34.47
CA THR A 14 4.12 14.56 33.33
C THR A 14 5.04 14.50 32.11
N THR A 15 5.48 13.30 31.74
CA THR A 15 6.10 13.09 30.42
C THR A 15 5.07 13.58 29.39
N PRO A 16 5.39 14.57 28.53
CA PRO A 16 4.47 14.96 27.48
C PRO A 16 4.22 13.70 26.65
N VAL A 17 2.98 13.22 26.66
CA VAL A 17 2.53 12.20 25.72
C VAL A 17 2.62 12.89 24.36
N GLU A 18 3.68 12.61 23.60
CA GLU A 18 3.72 12.98 22.20
C GLU A 18 2.46 12.38 21.58
N THR A 19 1.54 13.24 21.17
CA THR A 19 0.42 12.87 20.32
C THR A 19 1.03 12.40 19.01
N THR A 20 1.36 11.11 18.92
CA THR A 20 1.91 10.51 17.71
C THR A 20 0.83 10.66 16.65
N HIS A 21 0.97 11.66 15.78
CA HIS A 21 0.10 11.83 14.64
C HIS A 21 0.24 10.58 13.78
N ILE A 22 -0.77 9.73 13.84
CA ILE A 22 -0.79 8.45 13.14
C ILE A 22 -0.89 8.74 11.64
N ASN A 23 0.25 8.85 10.98
CA ASN A 23 0.31 9.02 9.54
C ASN A 23 -0.04 7.67 8.87
N LEU A 24 -1.05 7.67 7.99
CA LEU A 24 -1.44 6.48 7.21
C LEU A 24 -0.28 5.91 6.41
N TRP A 25 0.62 6.77 5.91
CA TRP A 25 1.83 6.33 5.23
C TRP A 25 2.79 5.59 6.16
N ALA A 26 2.97 6.07 7.40
CA ALA A 26 3.81 5.40 8.39
C ALA A 26 3.25 4.02 8.76
N LYS A 27 1.92 3.91 8.91
CA LYS A 27 1.23 2.62 9.10
C LYS A 27 1.45 1.67 7.92
N PHE A 28 1.30 2.16 6.70
CA PHE A 28 1.51 1.36 5.50
C PHE A 28 2.97 0.89 5.36
N MET A 29 3.95 1.75 5.66
CA MET A 29 5.37 1.37 5.67
C MET A 29 5.66 0.29 6.73
N ALA A 30 5.10 0.42 7.93
CA ALA A 30 5.24 -0.59 8.99
C ALA A 30 4.61 -1.94 8.58
N PHE A 31 3.45 -1.91 7.93
CA PHE A 31 2.86 -3.10 7.33
C PHE A 31 3.79 -3.71 6.27
N ALA A 32 4.28 -2.90 5.32
CA ALA A 32 5.17 -3.40 4.26
C ALA A 32 6.45 -4.04 4.83
N ASP A 33 7.01 -3.48 5.90
CA ASP A 33 8.17 -4.06 6.59
C ASP A 33 7.86 -5.42 7.24
N SER A 34 6.67 -5.59 7.80
CA SER A 34 6.23 -6.89 8.35
C SER A 34 6.14 -7.99 7.29
N GLN A 35 6.02 -7.61 6.00
CA GLN A 35 5.84 -8.54 4.89
C GLN A 35 7.16 -8.98 4.23
N LYS A 36 8.33 -8.54 4.74
CA LYS A 36 9.65 -8.84 4.14
C LYS A 36 9.89 -10.34 3.91
N GLN A 37 9.53 -11.18 4.88
CA GLN A 37 9.70 -12.64 4.77
C GLN A 37 8.82 -13.27 3.68
N ASN A 38 7.71 -12.62 3.32
CA ASN A 38 6.71 -13.11 2.38
C ASN A 38 6.89 -12.53 0.96
N HIS A 39 8.07 -12.00 0.61
CA HIS A 39 8.29 -11.31 -0.66
C HIS A 39 7.93 -12.17 -1.89
N THR A 40 8.35 -13.44 -1.90
CA THR A 40 8.02 -14.38 -2.97
C THR A 40 6.52 -14.63 -3.10
N LEU A 41 5.79 -14.69 -1.97
CA LEU A 41 4.33 -14.84 -1.97
C LEU A 41 3.67 -13.61 -2.61
N TRP A 42 4.15 -12.41 -2.26
CA TRP A 42 3.67 -11.16 -2.87
C TRP A 42 3.92 -11.12 -4.37
N PHE A 43 5.05 -11.62 -4.85
CA PHE A 43 5.29 -11.75 -6.28
C PHE A 43 4.23 -12.64 -6.98
N PHE A 44 3.91 -13.80 -6.40
CA PHE A 44 2.86 -14.67 -6.96
C PHE A 44 1.47 -14.04 -6.90
N LEU A 45 1.14 -13.32 -5.83
CA LEU A 45 -0.10 -12.56 -5.75
C LEU A 45 -0.18 -11.50 -6.85
N VAL A 46 0.91 -10.76 -7.09
CA VAL A 46 0.97 -9.77 -8.17
C VAL A 46 0.71 -10.43 -9.53
N LEU A 47 1.34 -11.57 -9.81
CA LEU A 47 1.12 -12.33 -11.03
C LEU A 47 -0.32 -12.81 -11.18
N LEU A 48 -0.90 -13.37 -10.12
CA LEU A 48 -2.26 -13.88 -10.15
C LEU A 48 -3.26 -12.75 -10.34
N VAL A 49 -3.15 -11.68 -9.54
CA VAL A 49 -4.07 -10.55 -9.61
C VAL A 49 -3.96 -9.84 -10.97
N HIS A 50 -2.74 -9.52 -11.40
CA HIS A 50 -2.61 -8.83 -12.68
C HIS A 50 -2.93 -9.74 -13.87
N GLY A 51 -2.35 -10.93 -13.90
CA GLY A 51 -2.46 -11.86 -15.02
C GLY A 51 -3.88 -12.39 -15.23
N VAL A 52 -4.62 -12.64 -14.14
CA VAL A 52 -5.96 -13.25 -14.22
C VAL A 52 -7.06 -12.21 -14.16
N PHE A 53 -6.99 -11.23 -13.26
CA PHE A 53 -8.11 -10.30 -13.03
C PHE A 53 -7.98 -9.00 -13.81
N ILE A 54 -6.76 -8.45 -13.89
CA ILE A 54 -6.56 -7.13 -14.48
C ILE A 54 -6.38 -7.20 -16.00
N LEU A 55 -5.68 -8.19 -16.53
CA LEU A 55 -5.46 -8.30 -17.99
C LEU A 55 -6.75 -8.43 -18.82
N PRO A 56 -7.81 -9.14 -18.39
CA PRO A 56 -9.08 -9.17 -19.11
C PRO A 56 -9.88 -7.87 -18.99
N LEU A 57 -9.54 -7.00 -18.03
CA LEU A 57 -10.35 -5.83 -17.68
C LEU A 57 -10.45 -4.81 -18.83
N PRO A 58 -9.38 -4.45 -19.56
CA PRO A 58 -9.49 -3.65 -20.77
C PRO A 58 -10.40 -4.25 -21.83
N ALA A 59 -10.41 -5.57 -22.01
CA ALA A 59 -11.29 -6.23 -22.98
C ALA A 59 -12.76 -6.08 -22.58
N VAL A 60 -13.08 -6.27 -21.30
CA VAL A 60 -14.43 -6.06 -20.76
C VAL A 60 -14.85 -4.60 -20.92
N LEU A 61 -14.00 -3.64 -20.54
CA LEU A 61 -14.30 -2.21 -20.67
C LEU A 61 -14.47 -1.78 -22.13
N THR A 62 -13.64 -2.28 -23.04
CA THR A 62 -13.74 -1.96 -24.47
C THR A 62 -15.02 -2.53 -25.07
N TYR A 63 -15.33 -3.80 -24.78
CA TYR A 63 -16.48 -4.49 -25.38
C TYR A 63 -17.83 -4.00 -24.85
N TYR A 64 -17.96 -3.78 -23.54
CA TYR A 64 -19.24 -3.43 -22.92
C TYR A 64 -19.44 -1.93 -22.74
N PHE A 65 -18.37 -1.15 -22.58
CA PHE A 65 -18.43 0.28 -22.23
C PHE A 65 -17.80 1.20 -23.28
N ASN A 66 -17.47 0.66 -24.47
CA ASN A 66 -16.81 1.39 -25.56
C ASN A 66 -15.52 2.12 -25.11
N ALA A 67 -14.82 1.55 -24.12
CA ALA A 67 -13.58 2.15 -23.64
C ALA A 67 -12.52 2.18 -24.76
N SER A 68 -11.76 3.28 -24.81
CA SER A 68 -10.77 3.47 -25.86
C SER A 68 -9.52 2.61 -25.64
N GLY A 69 -8.81 2.29 -26.73
CA GLY A 69 -7.64 1.41 -26.72
C GLY A 69 -6.48 1.86 -25.83
N TRP A 70 -6.45 3.12 -25.39
CA TRP A 70 -5.44 3.59 -24.44
C TRP A 70 -5.53 2.90 -23.07
N VAL A 71 -6.71 2.39 -22.70
CA VAL A 71 -6.93 1.63 -21.45
C VAL A 71 -6.05 0.37 -21.43
N LEU A 72 -5.92 -0.32 -22.55
CA LEU A 72 -5.01 -1.45 -22.70
C LEU A 72 -3.55 -1.04 -22.47
N GLY A 73 -3.16 0.11 -23.01
CA GLY A 73 -1.81 0.66 -22.82
C GLY A 73 -1.50 0.93 -21.34
N VAL A 74 -2.43 1.56 -20.62
CA VAL A 74 -2.28 1.82 -19.18
C VAL A 74 -2.18 0.52 -18.38
N THR A 75 -3.01 -0.47 -18.71
CA THR A 75 -2.95 -1.80 -18.07
C THR A 75 -1.65 -2.53 -18.35
N MET A 76 -1.14 -2.47 -19.59
CA MET A 76 0.17 -3.07 -19.94
C MET A 76 1.32 -2.42 -19.18
N VAL A 77 1.38 -1.08 -19.15
CA VAL A 77 2.42 -0.36 -18.41
C VAL A 77 2.37 -0.72 -16.93
N SER A 78 1.17 -0.76 -16.34
CA SER A 78 0.98 -1.11 -14.93
C SER A 78 1.41 -2.56 -14.63
N PHE A 79 1.10 -3.49 -15.53
CA PHE A 79 1.51 -4.90 -15.42
C PHE A 79 3.03 -5.04 -15.48
N PHE A 80 3.67 -4.51 -16.52
CA PHE A 80 5.12 -4.63 -16.67
C PHE A 80 5.88 -3.89 -15.56
N THR A 81 5.38 -2.73 -15.11
CA THR A 81 5.99 -2.02 -13.97
C THR A 81 5.96 -2.89 -12.70
N ASN A 82 4.85 -3.60 -12.44
CA ASN A 82 4.76 -4.54 -11.32
C ASN A 82 5.74 -5.71 -11.47
N ILE A 83 5.84 -6.30 -12.66
CA ILE A 83 6.78 -7.40 -12.92
C ILE A 83 8.22 -6.94 -12.72
N ILE A 84 8.60 -5.80 -13.29
CA ILE A 84 9.94 -5.22 -13.18
C ILE A 84 10.26 -4.90 -11.71
N ALA A 85 9.34 -4.26 -10.98
CA ALA A 85 9.54 -3.92 -9.57
C ALA A 85 9.81 -5.16 -8.69
N ASN A 86 9.21 -6.31 -9.02
CA ASN A 86 9.41 -7.55 -8.29
C ASN A 86 10.64 -8.34 -8.75
N MET A 87 10.89 -8.41 -10.06
CA MET A 87 11.96 -9.22 -10.66
C MET A 87 13.33 -8.54 -10.64
N ALA A 88 13.38 -7.21 -10.60
CA ALA A 88 14.64 -6.45 -10.52
C ALA A 88 15.28 -6.45 -9.11
N GLY A 89 14.82 -7.31 -8.19
CA GLY A 89 15.27 -7.32 -6.80
C GLY A 89 14.78 -6.12 -5.99
N GLY A 90 13.65 -5.53 -6.37
CA GLY A 90 13.06 -4.40 -5.66
C GLY A 90 12.65 -4.75 -4.22
N SER A 91 12.69 -3.76 -3.33
CA SER A 91 12.31 -3.95 -1.93
C SER A 91 10.82 -4.33 -1.81
N ILE A 92 10.43 -5.02 -0.73
CA ILE A 92 9.01 -5.33 -0.47
C ILE A 92 8.14 -4.07 -0.41
N ARG A 93 8.71 -2.94 0.04
CA ARG A 93 8.02 -1.65 0.05
C ARG A 93 7.73 -1.19 -1.37
N THR A 94 8.68 -1.36 -2.30
CA THR A 94 8.49 -1.06 -3.73
C THR A 94 7.44 -1.98 -4.34
N THR A 95 7.52 -3.29 -4.11
CA THR A 95 6.50 -4.27 -4.57
C THR A 95 5.10 -3.86 -4.14
N LEU A 96 4.89 -3.61 -2.85
CA LEU A 96 3.58 -3.28 -2.29
C LEU A 96 3.07 -1.91 -2.74
N THR A 97 3.94 -0.90 -2.84
CA THR A 97 3.55 0.44 -3.32
C THR A 97 3.13 0.41 -4.78
N VAL A 98 3.93 -0.24 -5.64
CA VAL A 98 3.62 -0.37 -7.07
C VAL A 98 2.36 -1.21 -7.30
N PHE A 99 2.18 -2.27 -6.53
CA PHE A 99 0.96 -3.08 -6.58
C PHE A 99 -0.28 -2.30 -6.12
N ALA A 100 -0.20 -1.58 -5.00
CA ALA A 100 -1.31 -0.77 -4.51
C ALA A 100 -1.65 0.37 -5.50
N ALA A 101 -0.63 1.02 -6.06
CA ALA A 101 -0.81 2.07 -7.07
C ALA A 101 -1.47 1.52 -8.33
N SER A 102 -1.04 0.36 -8.83
CA SER A 102 -1.67 -0.23 -10.01
C SER A 102 -3.11 -0.67 -9.76
N VAL A 103 -3.42 -1.25 -8.59
CA VAL A 103 -4.81 -1.55 -8.21
C VAL A 103 -5.66 -0.27 -8.18
N ALA A 104 -5.16 0.80 -7.58
CA ALA A 104 -5.86 2.09 -7.55
C ALA A 104 -6.13 2.65 -8.95
N ILE A 105 -5.14 2.59 -9.85
CA ILE A 105 -5.29 3.01 -11.26
C ILE A 105 -6.42 2.22 -11.94
N HIS A 106 -6.46 0.89 -11.77
CA HIS A 106 -7.50 0.08 -12.39
C HIS A 106 -8.89 0.33 -11.78
N LEU A 107 -8.98 0.57 -10.47
CA LEU A 107 -10.24 0.98 -9.84
C LEU A 107 -10.74 2.32 -10.41
N ILE A 108 -9.84 3.28 -10.64
CA ILE A 108 -10.20 4.56 -11.29
C ILE A 108 -10.69 4.35 -12.72
N LEU A 109 -10.02 3.48 -13.50
CA LEU A 109 -10.46 3.14 -14.85
C LEU A 109 -11.87 2.51 -14.85
N VAL A 110 -12.10 1.55 -13.96
CA VAL A 110 -13.42 0.93 -13.80
C VAL A 110 -14.47 1.99 -13.45
N LEU A 111 -14.21 2.85 -12.48
CA LEU A 111 -15.14 3.92 -12.09
C LEU A 111 -15.42 4.89 -13.25
N MET A 112 -14.40 5.26 -14.02
CA MET A 112 -14.51 6.20 -15.14
C MET A 112 -15.38 5.70 -16.29
N PHE A 113 -15.39 4.39 -16.56
CA PHE A 113 -16.12 3.83 -17.71
C PHE A 113 -17.45 3.20 -17.34
N ILE A 114 -17.64 2.77 -16.09
CA ILE A 114 -18.89 2.15 -15.62
C ILE A 114 -19.89 3.17 -15.11
N ILE A 115 -19.44 4.27 -14.48
CA ILE A 115 -20.28 5.35 -13.93
C ILE A 115 -20.32 6.50 -14.93
#